data_AF-A0A7C3YWI0-F1
#
_entry.id   AF-A0A7C3YWI0-F1
#
_cell.length_a   1.000
_cell.length_b   1.000
_cell.length_c   1.000
_cell.angle_alpha   90.00
_cell.angle_beta   90.00
_cell.angle_gamma   90.00
#
_symmetry.space_group_name_H-M   'P 1'
#
loop_
_entity.id
_entity.type
_entity.pdbx_description
1 polymer ?
#
loop_
_entity_poly.entity_id
_entity_poly.type
_entity_poly.pdbx_seq_one_letter_code
_entity_poly.pdbx_strand_id
1 'polypeptide(L)' 'MIVGIGKLDLFLPESTSLKEKRQRVRRIVERAKQRFNVSIMEVDRNNLWQKAHI' A
#
# COMPACT_ATOMS: atom_id res chain seq x y z
N MET A 1 0.34 -26.54 3.37
CA MET A 1 0.39 -25.21 2.74
C MET A 1 0.80 -24.21 3.81
N ILE A 2 1.93 -23.51 3.63
CA ILE A 2 2.41 -22.49 4.57
C ILE A 2 2.07 -21.12 3.98
N VAL A 3 1.41 -20.26 4.74
CA VAL A 3 1.03 -18.91 4.30
C VAL A 3 1.68 -17.90 5.25
N GLY A 4 2.48 -17.00 4.68
CA GLY A 4 3.00 -15.84 5.39
C GLY A 4 2.03 -14.66 5.27
N ILE A 5 1.76 -14.00 6.38
CA ILE A 5 0.93 -12.79 6.45
C ILE A 5 1.74 -11.70 7.13
N GLY A 6 1.65 -10.48 6.62
CA GLY A 6 2.32 -9.30 7.17
C GLY A 6 1.41 -8.10 7.06
N LYS A 7 1.65 -7.11 7.92
CA LYS A 7 1.03 -5.79 7.86
C LYS A 7 2.12 -4.74 7.80
N LEU A 8 1.91 -3.69 7.02
CA LEU A 8 2.87 -2.62 6.81
C LEU A 8 2.18 -1.26 6.90
N ASP A 9 2.73 -0.39 7.74
CA ASP A 9 2.36 1.03 7.76
C ASP A 9 3.32 1.82 6.87
N LEU A 10 2.76 2.50 5.86
CA LEU A 10 3.50 3.40 4.98
C LEU A 10 3.18 4.84 5.32
N PHE A 11 4.23 5.64 5.52
CA PHE A 11 4.12 7.08 5.66
C PHE A 11 4.52 7.77 4.35
N LEU A 12 3.63 8.62 3.83
CA LEU A 12 3.75 9.30 2.55
C LEU A 12 3.76 10.82 2.78
N PRO A 13 4.87 11.39 3.30
CA PRO A 13 4.91 12.80 3.73
C PRO A 13 4.59 13.78 2.60
N GLU A 14 5.02 13.45 1.38
CA GLU A 14 4.83 14.27 0.18
C GLU A 14 3.43 14.16 -0.45
N SER A 15 2.56 13.31 0.08
CA SER A 15 1.22 13.13 -0.48
C SER A 15 0.32 14.29 -0.09
N THR A 16 -0.09 15.07 -1.08
CA THR A 16 -0.93 16.28 -0.92
C THR A 16 -2.40 16.03 -1.24
N SER A 17 -2.74 14.83 -1.73
CA SER A 17 -4.12 14.45 -2.06
C SER A 17 -4.37 12.95 -1.92
N LEU A 18 -5.63 12.56 -1.74
CA LEU A 18 -6.04 11.15 -1.73
C LEU A 18 -5.76 10.46 -3.08
N LYS A 19 -5.86 11.20 -4.19
CA LYS A 19 -5.55 10.66 -5.52
C LYS A 19 -4.06 10.33 -5.66
N GLU A 20 -3.21 11.24 -5.20
CA GLU A 20 -1.76 11.08 -5.23
C GLU A 20 -1.31 9.91 -4.34
N LYS A 21 -1.86 9.80 -3.12
CA LYS A 21 -1.69 8.61 -2.27
C LYS A 21 -2.01 7.33 -3.03
N ARG A 22 -3.22 7.22 -3.57
CA ARG A 22 -3.69 6.02 -4.28
C ARG A 22 -2.78 5.66 -5.46
N GLN A 23 -2.30 6.66 -6.21
CA GLN A 23 -1.37 6.44 -7.31
C GLN A 23 -0.01 5.92 -6.83
N ARG A 24 0.55 6.50 -5.75
CA ARG A 24 1.83 6.05 -5.17
C ARG A 24 1.73 4.64 -4.60
N VAL A 25 0.71 4.37 -3.77
CA VAL A 25 0.46 3.05 -3.17
C VAL A 25 0.28 2.00 -4.27
N ARG A 26 -0.55 2.29 -5.29
CA ARG A 26 -0.75 1.37 -6.43
C ARG A 26 0.58 1.02 -7.12
N ARG A 27 1.46 2.00 -7.36
CA ARG A 27 2.79 1.73 -7.96
C ARG A 27 3.69 0.85 -7.10
N ILE A 28 3.58 0.93 -5.77
CA ILE A 28 4.32 0.08 -4.84
C ILE A 28 3.77 -1.34 -4.88
N VAL A 29 2.44 -1.47 -4.79
CA VAL A 29 1.73 -2.76 -4.81
C VAL A 29 1.98 -3.50 -6.13
N GLU A 30 1.85 -2.83 -7.27
CA GLU A 30 2.11 -3.43 -8.58
C GLU A 30 3.55 -3.94 -8.71
N ARG A 31 4.54 -3.15 -8.26
CA ARG A 31 5.95 -3.60 -8.27
C ARG A 31 6.18 -4.81 -7.37
N ALA A 32 5.54 -4.86 -6.20
CA ALA A 32 5.65 -6.01 -5.30
C ALA A 32 5.00 -7.26 -5.89
N LYS A 33 3.81 -7.14 -6.49
CA LYS A 33 3.11 -8.24 -7.18
C LYS A 33 3.86 -8.75 -8.41
N GLN A 34 4.57 -7.88 -9.12
CA GLN A 34 5.41 -8.28 -10.25
C GLN A 34 6.67 -9.05 -9.82
N ARG A 35 7.23 -8.72 -8.65
CA ARG A 35 8.48 -9.33 -8.15
C ARG A 35 8.24 -10.59 -7.32
N PHE A 36 7.11 -10.67 -6.61
CA PHE A 36 6.79 -11.75 -5.69
C PHE A 36 5.37 -12.25 -5.94
N ASN A 37 5.15 -13.56 -5.76
CA ASN A 37 3.81 -14.16 -5.80
C ASN A 37 3.05 -13.86 -4.50
N VAL A 38 2.68 -12.59 -4.30
CA VAL A 38 2.02 -12.09 -3.09
C VAL A 38 0.68 -11.43 -3.42
N SER A 39 -0.29 -11.62 -2.53
CA SER A 39 -1.54 -10.87 -2.54
C SER A 39 -1.46 -9.73 -1.55
N ILE A 40 -1.83 -8.52 -1.99
CA ILE A 40 -1.68 -7.28 -1.23
C ILE A 40 -2.99 -6.49 -1.33
N MET A 41 -3.45 -5.95 -0.20
CA MET A 41 -4.67 -5.13 -0.07
C MET A 41 -4.37 -3.92 0.82
N GLU A 42 -4.87 -2.74 0.46
CA GLU A 42 -4.86 -1.60 1.40
C GLU A 42 -6.05 -1.75 2.36
N VAL A 43 -5.77 -1.72 3.67
CA VAL A 43 -6.75 -1.94 4.74
C VAL A 43 -6.77 -0.71 5.63
N ASP A 44 -7.93 -0.11 5.87
CA ASP A 44 -8.10 1.06 6.74
C ASP A 44 -7.45 2.38 6.23
N ARG A 45 -7.74 3.51 6.87
CA ARG A 45 -7.12 4.85 6.65
C ARG A 45 -7.22 5.39 5.21
N ASN A 46 -8.23 4.98 4.45
CA ASN A 46 -8.46 5.45 3.07
C ASN A 46 -8.71 6.96 2.94
N ASN A 47 -9.06 7.64 4.03
CA ASN A 47 -9.28 9.10 4.07
C ASN A 47 -8.06 9.90 4.56
N LEU A 48 -6.97 9.25 4.96
CA LEU A 48 -5.71 9.92 5.31
C LEU A 48 -4.76 9.87 4.12
N TRP A 49 -4.39 11.02 3.57
CA TRP A 49 -3.51 11.09 2.39
C TRP A 49 -2.03 10.78 2.67
N GLN A 50 -1.58 10.93 3.91
CA GLN A 50 -0.18 10.80 4.32
C GLN A 50 0.14 9.45 4.97
N LYS A 51 -0.87 8.59 5.14
CA LYS A 51 -0.72 7.27 5.78
C LYS A 51 -1.44 6.22 4.94
N ALA A 52 -0.79 5.11 4.66
CA ALA A 52 -1.42 3.91 4.10
C ALA A 52 -1.12 2.71 5.00
N HIS A 53 -2.07 1.80 5.12
CA HIS A 53 -1.90 0.56 5.86
C HIS A 53 -2.23 -0.60 4.92
N ILE A 54 -1.32 -1.55 4.82
CA ILE A 54 -1.31 -2.61 3.79
C ILE A 54 -1.11 -3.96 4.46
#